data_AF-A0A955UI33-F1
#
_entry.id   AF-A0A955UI33-F1
#
_cell.length_a   1.000
_cell.length_b   1.000
_cell.length_c   1.000
_cell.angle_alpha   90.00
_cell.angle_beta   90.00
_cell.angle_gamma   90.00
#
_symmetry.space_group_name_H-M   'P 1'
#
loop_
_entity.id
_entity.type
_entity.pdbx_description
1 polymer ?
#
loop_
_entity_poly.entity_id
_entity_poly.type
_entity_poly.pdbx_seq_one_letter_code
_entity_poly.pdbx_strand_id
1 'polypeptide(L)'
;MWAGRRMGGALGALALGIALGASTGQAYPGGTPDFQTDVAPYCAACHASTAESDLAGVGDPRARAELAVNKHLAAIRTGVGPYAELSEPDRARLVELLTAVDRNSTIALEFPAQVAPGETFQVTVKVTGGAGPAVGVALVDRAHRFFARPASALGFEVVGAPTVIGPKGPQTDWIARRPEREGRGITFVNVEGVQSNAEEDRWARAKIVFTLKAPEKEGSYPLVGAFFYGTEKSTALGTRVHPEFGPLPLGGAYGKSGRVKFSEESMISVKPPETAPAAAEPHPGAPGLP
;
A
#
# COMPACT_ATOMS: atom_id res chain seq x y z
N MET A 1 -45.79 -5.61 64.47
CA MET A 1 -45.24 -4.24 64.64
C MET A 1 -44.55 -3.86 63.35
N TRP A 2 -45.02 -2.75 62.76
CA TRP A 2 -44.67 -2.20 61.45
C TRP A 2 -43.74 -1.01 61.68
N ALA A 3 -42.61 -0.93 60.97
CA ALA A 3 -41.86 0.28 60.64
C ALA A 3 -40.58 -0.15 59.90
N GLY A 4 -40.13 0.43 58.80
CA GLY A 4 -40.66 1.53 58.01
C GLY A 4 -39.80 1.64 56.74
N ARG A 5 -40.45 1.86 55.60
CA ARG A 5 -39.80 2.24 54.33
C ARG A 5 -39.18 3.64 54.48
N ARG A 6 -37.96 3.83 53.97
CA ARG A 6 -37.53 5.12 53.43
C ARG A 6 -37.03 4.94 52.00
N MET A 7 -37.74 5.61 51.10
CA MET A 7 -37.33 5.93 49.74
C MET A 7 -36.22 6.98 49.77
N GLY A 8 -35.18 6.73 49.00
CA GLY A 8 -34.23 7.68 48.43
C GLY A 8 -33.57 6.92 47.29
N GLY A 9 -33.58 7.31 46.04
CA GLY A 9 -33.55 8.66 45.50
C GLY A 9 -32.34 8.72 44.57
N ALA A 10 -32.56 8.25 43.33
CA ALA A 10 -31.89 8.58 42.07
C ALA A 10 -30.35 8.60 41.93
N LEU A 11 -29.94 8.27 40.69
CA LEU A 11 -28.69 8.60 39.99
C LEU A 11 -27.46 7.72 40.29
N GLY A 12 -27.11 6.91 39.29
CA GLY A 12 -25.83 6.20 39.24
C GLY A 12 -25.64 5.46 37.92
N ALA A 13 -25.45 6.23 36.85
CA ALA A 13 -24.86 5.86 35.55
C ALA A 13 -25.05 4.40 35.06
N LEU A 14 -25.98 4.22 34.13
CA LEU A 14 -25.91 3.11 33.17
C LEU A 14 -24.67 3.38 32.28
N ALA A 15 -23.53 2.81 32.65
CA ALA A 15 -22.36 2.79 31.79
C ALA A 15 -22.68 1.89 30.61
N LEU A 16 -23.23 2.48 29.55
CA LEU A 16 -23.30 1.88 28.22
C LEU A 16 -21.85 1.77 27.74
N GLY A 17 -21.19 0.68 28.13
CA GLY A 17 -19.90 0.28 27.59
C GLY A 17 -20.09 0.02 26.11
N ILE A 18 -19.90 1.06 25.29
CA ILE A 18 -19.60 0.88 23.88
C ILE A 18 -18.29 0.11 23.88
N ALA A 19 -18.39 -1.22 23.77
CA ALA A 19 -17.30 -2.05 23.32
C ALA A 19 -17.00 -1.59 21.89
N LEU A 20 -16.15 -0.57 21.79
CA LEU A 20 -15.35 -0.29 20.61
C LEU A 20 -14.50 -1.54 20.41
N GLY A 21 -15.06 -2.53 19.70
CA GLY A 21 -14.31 -3.63 19.15
C GLY A 21 -13.16 -3.01 18.37
N ALA A 22 -11.96 -3.17 18.91
CA ALA A 22 -10.74 -2.68 18.29
C ALA A 22 -10.64 -3.32 16.91
N SER A 23 -10.88 -2.51 15.88
CA SER A 23 -10.73 -2.91 14.49
C SER A 23 -9.25 -3.19 14.20
N THR A 24 -8.99 -4.38 13.71
CA THR A 24 -7.69 -5.05 13.65
C THR A 24 -7.02 -4.84 12.29
N GLY A 25 -6.16 -3.85 12.20
CA GLY A 25 -5.43 -3.52 10.97
C GLY A 25 -3.99 -4.00 11.00
N GLN A 26 -3.77 -5.20 10.46
CA GLN A 26 -2.43 -5.63 10.08
C GLN A 26 -2.11 -5.14 8.64
N ALA A 27 -0.92 -5.42 8.08
CA ALA A 27 -0.81 -5.42 6.61
C ALA A 27 -1.70 -6.55 6.08
N TYR A 28 -1.23 -7.81 6.09
CA TYR A 28 -2.02 -9.05 5.88
C TYR A 28 -1.47 -10.35 6.55
N PRO A 29 -1.07 -10.41 7.83
CA PRO A 29 -0.53 -11.59 8.52
C PRO A 29 -1.43 -12.82 8.60
N GLY A 30 -2.75 -12.68 8.51
CA GLY A 30 -3.68 -13.80 8.31
C GLY A 30 -3.90 -14.17 6.84
N GLY A 31 -3.27 -13.47 5.90
CA GLY A 31 -3.66 -13.45 4.49
C GLY A 31 -4.34 -12.14 4.12
N THR A 32 -4.70 -12.00 2.85
CA THR A 32 -5.35 -10.81 2.28
C THR A 32 -6.66 -10.49 2.99
N PRO A 33 -7.09 -9.22 3.07
CA PRO A 33 -8.35 -8.89 3.69
C PRO A 33 -9.49 -9.23 2.72
N ASP A 34 -10.72 -9.33 3.23
CA ASP A 34 -11.91 -9.44 2.39
C ASP A 34 -12.49 -8.06 2.00
N PHE A 35 -11.62 -7.05 1.88
CA PHE A 35 -11.98 -5.71 1.43
C PHE A 35 -11.36 -5.44 0.05
N GLN A 36 -12.14 -5.62 -1.02
CA GLN A 36 -11.75 -5.25 -2.39
C GLN A 36 -12.29 -3.85 -2.72
N THR A 37 -11.54 -2.82 -2.36
CA THR A 37 -11.86 -1.41 -2.55
C THR A 37 -10.61 -0.65 -2.95
N ASP A 38 -10.76 0.57 -3.48
CA ASP A 38 -9.65 1.51 -3.61
C ASP A 38 -8.99 1.78 -2.25
N VAL A 39 -7.68 2.03 -2.28
CA VAL A 39 -6.93 2.48 -1.09
C VAL A 39 -7.43 3.86 -0.71
N ALA A 40 -7.99 3.98 0.49
CA ALA A 40 -8.06 5.27 1.15
C ALA A 40 -7.00 5.35 2.25
N PRO A 41 -6.73 6.54 2.81
CA PRO A 41 -5.71 6.76 3.84
C PRO A 41 -5.80 5.84 5.09
N TYR A 42 -6.86 5.03 5.25
CA TYR A 42 -6.96 4.05 6.34
C TYR A 42 -5.85 2.98 6.29
N CYS A 43 -5.37 2.58 5.12
CA CYS A 43 -4.23 1.66 5.00
C CYS A 43 -2.97 2.25 5.65
N ALA A 44 -2.81 3.58 5.59
CA ALA A 44 -1.68 4.28 6.19
C ALA A 44 -1.71 4.32 7.72
N ALA A 45 -2.86 4.12 8.38
CA ALA A 45 -2.92 4.02 9.84
C ALA A 45 -2.19 2.77 10.37
N CYS A 46 -2.06 1.74 9.53
CA CYS A 46 -1.54 0.42 9.89
C CYS A 46 -0.10 0.15 9.38
N HIS A 47 0.57 1.12 8.77
CA HIS A 47 1.91 0.94 8.19
C HIS A 47 2.82 2.09 8.57
N ALA A 48 4.04 1.84 9.03
CA ALA A 48 5.02 2.90 9.28
C ALA A 48 5.69 3.39 7.98
N SER A 49 6.10 4.66 7.95
CA SER A 49 6.87 5.20 6.82
C SER A 49 8.34 4.77 6.90
N THR A 50 8.97 4.59 5.74
CA THR A 50 10.41 4.33 5.65
C THR A 50 11.23 5.59 5.38
N ALA A 51 10.60 6.66 4.90
CA ALA A 51 11.23 7.95 4.65
C ALA A 51 10.44 9.12 5.27
N GLU A 52 11.14 10.18 5.67
CA GLU A 52 10.53 11.42 6.18
C GLU A 52 9.81 12.22 5.08
N SER A 53 10.29 12.14 3.84
CA SER A 53 9.68 12.78 2.67
C SER A 53 8.21 12.40 2.49
N ASP A 54 7.86 11.15 2.81
CA ASP A 54 6.50 10.60 2.67
C ASP A 54 5.51 11.20 3.69
N LEU A 55 5.99 12.05 4.60
CA LEU A 55 5.27 12.68 5.71
C LEU A 55 5.40 14.22 5.69
N ALA A 56 5.91 14.78 4.59
CA ALA A 56 6.10 16.23 4.44
C ALA A 56 4.80 17.01 4.73
N GLY A 57 4.87 18.00 5.62
CA GLY A 57 3.73 18.84 5.99
C GLY A 57 2.85 18.30 7.13
N VAL A 58 3.18 17.15 7.73
CA VAL A 58 2.44 16.57 8.88
C VAL A 58 2.84 17.21 10.23
N GLY A 59 3.95 17.95 10.25
CA GLY A 59 4.57 18.55 11.43
C GLY A 59 5.57 17.61 12.11
N ASP A 60 6.74 18.13 12.48
CA ASP A 60 7.93 17.32 12.81
C ASP A 60 7.74 16.27 13.91
N PRO A 61 7.11 16.56 15.08
CA PRO A 61 6.97 15.55 16.12
C PRO A 61 6.09 14.38 15.69
N ARG A 62 5.04 14.68 14.92
CA ARG A 62 4.12 13.67 14.39
C ARG A 62 4.76 12.90 13.25
N ALA A 63 5.43 13.56 12.30
CA ALA A 63 6.13 12.89 11.21
C ALA A 63 7.23 11.94 11.72
N ARG A 64 8.07 12.40 12.65
CA ARG A 64 9.13 11.55 13.23
C ARG A 64 8.57 10.36 13.98
N ALA A 65 7.49 10.54 14.74
CA ALA A 65 6.83 9.45 15.44
C ALA A 65 6.28 8.38 14.48
N GLU A 66 6.08 8.69 13.20
CA GLU A 66 5.49 7.83 12.19
C GLU A 66 6.50 6.99 11.38
N LEU A 67 7.80 7.21 11.61
CA LEU A 67 8.89 6.45 10.99
C LEU A 67 9.07 5.06 11.61
N ALA A 68 9.40 4.07 10.77
CA ALA A 68 9.69 2.70 11.21
C ALA A 68 10.75 2.64 12.30
N VAL A 69 11.79 3.48 12.21
CA VAL A 69 12.89 3.56 13.19
C VAL A 69 12.44 4.00 14.58
N ASN A 70 11.43 4.88 14.65
CA ASN A 70 10.91 5.46 15.90
C ASN A 70 9.67 4.73 16.42
N LYS A 71 9.02 3.89 15.61
CA LYS A 71 7.91 3.01 16.02
C LYS A 71 8.37 1.60 16.29
N HIS A 72 8.54 0.84 15.22
CA HIS A 72 8.72 -0.60 15.26
C HIS A 72 10.08 -0.98 15.82
N LEU A 73 11.12 -0.44 15.19
CA LEU A 73 12.50 -0.78 15.55
C LEU A 73 12.83 -0.25 16.95
N ALA A 74 12.26 0.90 17.34
CA ALA A 74 12.35 1.39 18.72
C ALA A 74 11.71 0.43 19.74
N ALA A 75 10.50 -0.10 19.44
CA ALA A 75 9.84 -1.07 20.31
C ALA A 75 10.64 -2.37 20.44
N ILE A 76 11.28 -2.83 19.36
CA ILE A 76 12.15 -4.01 19.39
C ILE A 76 13.40 -3.72 20.23
N ARG A 77 14.12 -2.62 19.97
CA ARG A 77 15.34 -2.29 20.72
C ARG A 77 15.10 -2.21 22.23
N THR A 78 13.99 -1.58 22.61
CA THR A 78 13.61 -1.38 24.02
C THR A 78 12.89 -2.57 24.65
N GLY A 79 12.66 -3.66 23.91
CA GLY A 79 12.01 -4.86 24.44
C GLY A 79 10.57 -4.63 24.88
N VAL A 80 9.81 -3.77 24.18
CA VAL A 80 8.42 -3.46 24.55
C VAL A 80 7.47 -4.54 24.08
N GLY A 81 6.60 -5.01 24.97
CA GLY A 81 5.54 -5.97 24.63
C GLY A 81 6.12 -7.35 24.29
N PRO A 82 5.73 -8.00 23.17
CA PRO A 82 6.21 -9.34 22.82
C PRO A 82 7.74 -9.45 22.66
N TYR A 83 8.44 -8.33 22.43
CA TYR A 83 9.90 -8.32 22.32
C TYR A 83 10.63 -8.39 23.67
N ALA A 84 9.92 -8.25 24.80
CA ALA A 84 10.51 -8.40 26.14
C ALA A 84 11.07 -9.81 26.38
N GLU A 85 10.53 -10.80 25.67
CA GLU A 85 10.94 -12.21 25.73
C GLU A 85 12.22 -12.49 24.95
N LEU A 86 12.65 -11.56 24.08
CA LEU A 86 13.89 -11.69 23.33
C LEU A 86 15.08 -11.15 24.13
N SER A 87 16.23 -11.82 24.05
CA SER A 87 17.48 -11.29 24.59
C SER A 87 17.91 -10.00 23.87
N GLU A 88 18.77 -9.20 24.47
CA GLU A 88 19.30 -7.99 23.79
C GLU A 88 20.02 -8.31 22.47
N PRO A 89 20.87 -9.35 22.37
CA PRO A 89 21.43 -9.80 21.10
C PRO A 89 20.37 -10.18 20.07
N ASP A 90 19.31 -10.91 20.47
CA ASP A 90 18.25 -11.32 19.56
C ASP A 90 17.46 -10.12 19.03
N ARG A 91 17.21 -9.11 19.88
CA ARG A 91 16.55 -7.86 19.46
C ARG A 91 17.42 -7.08 18.48
N ALA A 92 18.74 -7.03 18.70
CA ALA A 92 19.67 -6.40 17.77
C ALA A 92 19.68 -7.13 16.41
N ARG A 93 19.74 -8.47 16.42
CA ARG A 93 19.67 -9.29 15.21
C ARG A 93 18.34 -9.15 14.48
N LEU A 94 17.23 -9.13 15.20
CA LEU A 94 15.91 -8.90 14.61
C LEU A 94 15.86 -7.54 13.90
N VAL A 95 16.33 -6.46 14.55
CA VAL A 95 16.38 -5.13 13.93
C VAL A 95 17.20 -5.14 12.63
N GLU A 96 18.34 -5.82 12.61
CA GLU A 96 19.18 -5.95 11.41
C GLU A 96 18.41 -6.63 10.26
N LEU A 97 17.78 -7.77 10.53
CA LEU A 97 17.03 -8.54 9.54
C LEU A 97 15.84 -7.76 8.97
N LEU A 98 15.08 -7.08 9.82
CA LEU A 98 13.96 -6.25 9.37
C LEU A 98 14.43 -5.03 8.56
N THR A 99 15.58 -4.45 8.93
CA THR A 99 16.20 -3.37 8.15
C THR A 99 16.65 -3.87 6.78
N ALA A 100 17.13 -5.12 6.69
CA ALA A 100 17.46 -5.74 5.41
C ALA A 100 16.22 -5.92 4.52
N VAL A 101 15.05 -6.27 5.09
CA VAL A 101 13.78 -6.26 4.35
C VAL A 101 13.45 -4.86 3.86
N ASP A 102 13.51 -3.84 4.73
CA ASP A 102 13.19 -2.46 4.35
C ASP A 102 14.10 -1.93 3.22
N ARG A 103 15.38 -2.27 3.25
CA ARG A 103 16.35 -1.88 2.23
C ARG A 103 16.10 -2.58 0.89
N ASN A 104 15.74 -3.86 0.90
CA ASN A 104 15.51 -4.66 -0.31
C ASN A 104 14.07 -4.58 -0.83
N SER A 105 13.17 -3.97 -0.07
CA SER A 105 11.82 -3.66 -0.52
C SER A 105 11.83 -2.48 -1.49
N THR A 106 11.45 -2.71 -2.74
CA THR A 106 11.44 -1.68 -3.80
C THR A 106 10.11 -1.67 -4.55
N ILE A 107 9.79 -0.52 -5.13
CA ILE A 107 8.65 -0.33 -6.03
C ILE A 107 9.07 0.57 -7.20
N ALA A 108 8.66 0.21 -8.41
CA ALA A 108 8.92 0.98 -9.63
C ALA A 108 7.70 0.95 -10.56
N LEU A 109 7.50 2.04 -11.31
CA LEU A 109 6.43 2.17 -12.31
C LEU A 109 7.04 2.17 -13.71
N GLU A 110 6.33 1.51 -14.63
CA GLU A 110 6.55 1.64 -16.07
C GLU A 110 5.24 2.14 -16.69
N PHE A 111 5.32 3.24 -17.42
CA PHE A 111 4.17 3.98 -17.94
C PHE A 111 4.57 4.76 -19.21
N PRO A 112 3.61 5.07 -20.09
CA PRO A 112 3.85 6.01 -21.19
C PRO A 112 3.95 7.44 -20.65
N ALA A 113 4.97 8.20 -21.09
CA ALA A 113 5.16 9.59 -20.67
C ALA A 113 4.03 10.53 -21.17
N GLN A 114 3.39 10.16 -22.29
CA GLN A 114 2.30 10.91 -22.88
C GLN A 114 1.20 9.98 -23.40
N VAL A 115 -0.04 10.40 -23.22
CA VAL A 115 -1.26 9.76 -23.74
C VAL A 115 -2.24 10.82 -24.23
N ALA A 116 -3.15 10.45 -25.13
CA ALA A 116 -4.24 11.31 -25.55
C ALA A 116 -5.36 11.35 -24.49
N PRO A 117 -6.16 12.43 -24.46
CA PRO A 117 -7.38 12.47 -23.65
C PRO A 117 -8.26 11.24 -23.87
N GLY A 118 -8.69 10.59 -22.79
CA GLY A 118 -9.54 9.40 -22.84
C GLY A 118 -8.87 8.13 -23.39
N GLU A 119 -7.57 8.16 -23.73
CA GLU A 119 -6.84 6.99 -24.22
C GLU A 119 -6.74 5.90 -23.14
N THR A 120 -6.89 4.64 -23.54
CA THR A 120 -6.61 3.50 -22.68
C THR A 120 -5.16 3.05 -22.83
N PHE A 121 -4.44 2.95 -21.71
CA PHE A 121 -3.02 2.58 -21.67
C PHE A 121 -2.72 1.67 -20.47
N GLN A 122 -1.51 1.13 -20.42
CA GLN A 122 -1.07 0.26 -19.32
C GLN A 122 -0.04 0.94 -18.44
N VAL A 123 -0.18 0.73 -17.13
CA VAL A 123 0.83 1.05 -16.12
C VAL A 123 1.23 -0.24 -15.43
N THR A 124 2.52 -0.55 -15.46
CA THR A 124 3.07 -1.70 -14.75
C THR A 124 3.72 -1.24 -13.45
N VAL A 125 3.32 -1.84 -12.33
CA VAL A 125 4.00 -1.69 -11.04
C VAL A 125 4.81 -2.95 -10.77
N LYS A 126 6.11 -2.80 -10.52
CA LYS A 126 7.02 -3.88 -10.13
C LYS A 126 7.41 -3.68 -8.68
N VAL A 127 7.27 -4.73 -7.87
CA VAL A 127 7.70 -4.72 -6.47
C VAL A 127 8.68 -5.86 -6.18
N THR A 128 9.64 -5.58 -5.31
CA THR A 128 10.56 -6.57 -4.72
C THR A 128 10.47 -6.46 -3.20
N GLY A 129 10.68 -7.56 -2.48
CA GLY A 129 10.75 -7.58 -1.03
C GLY A 129 9.39 -7.83 -0.37
N GLY A 130 9.28 -7.43 0.90
CA GLY A 130 8.14 -7.74 1.76
C GLY A 130 8.14 -9.16 2.32
N ALA A 131 7.57 -9.31 3.51
CA ALA A 131 7.61 -10.54 4.31
C ALA A 131 6.27 -10.80 5.01
N GLY A 132 5.22 -10.95 4.20
CA GLY A 132 3.88 -11.33 4.66
C GLY A 132 3.34 -12.47 3.80
N PRO A 133 2.27 -13.18 4.18
CA PRO A 133 1.65 -14.09 3.22
C PRO A 133 1.04 -13.32 2.04
N ALA A 134 0.87 -11.99 2.15
CA ALA A 134 0.55 -11.08 1.06
C ALA A 134 1.17 -9.69 1.26
N VAL A 135 1.23 -8.92 0.18
CA VAL A 135 1.53 -7.49 0.14
C VAL A 135 0.40 -6.73 -0.57
N GLY A 136 0.29 -5.43 -0.33
CA GLY A 136 -0.63 -4.55 -1.03
C GLY A 136 0.10 -3.64 -2.02
N VAL A 137 -0.51 -3.40 -3.18
CA VAL A 137 0.00 -2.46 -4.19
C VAL A 137 -1.15 -1.56 -4.65
N ALA A 138 -0.93 -0.25 -4.66
CA ALA A 138 -1.89 0.72 -5.18
C ALA A 138 -1.29 1.73 -6.15
N LEU A 139 -2.17 2.35 -6.95
CA LEU A 139 -1.91 3.59 -7.67
C LEU A 139 -2.57 4.78 -6.96
N VAL A 140 -1.76 5.80 -6.64
CA VAL A 140 -2.19 7.01 -5.92
C VAL A 140 -1.70 8.28 -6.60
N ASP A 141 -2.23 9.42 -6.19
CA ASP A 141 -1.96 10.74 -6.78
C ASP A 141 -0.66 11.42 -6.30
N ARG A 142 -0.03 10.91 -5.23
CA ARG A 142 1.24 11.44 -4.68
C ARG A 142 1.94 10.47 -3.75
N ALA A 143 3.24 10.67 -3.59
CA ALA A 143 4.06 9.97 -2.60
C ALA A 143 3.86 10.55 -1.19
N HIS A 144 2.66 10.40 -0.62
CA HIS A 144 2.40 10.89 0.73
C HIS A 144 1.50 9.97 1.54
N ARG A 145 1.97 9.59 2.73
CA ARG A 145 1.30 8.60 3.57
C ARG A 145 -0.12 9.00 4.00
N PHE A 146 -0.34 10.24 4.41
CA PHE A 146 -1.65 10.67 4.96
C PHE A 146 -2.52 11.46 3.99
N PHE A 147 -1.97 11.86 2.84
CA PHE A 147 -2.62 12.80 1.91
C PHE A 147 -2.74 12.25 0.50
N ALA A 148 -2.18 11.06 0.24
CA ALA A 148 -2.44 10.34 -0.99
C ALA A 148 -3.93 9.98 -1.09
N ARG A 149 -4.44 10.09 -2.31
CA ARG A 149 -5.76 9.65 -2.74
C ARG A 149 -5.58 8.63 -3.86
N PRO A 150 -6.57 7.76 -4.12
CA PRO A 150 -6.57 6.92 -5.32
C PRO A 150 -6.26 7.72 -6.58
N ALA A 151 -5.55 7.13 -7.54
CA ALA A 151 -5.31 7.76 -8.84
C ALA A 151 -6.61 8.20 -9.54
N SER A 152 -7.73 7.54 -9.25
CA SER A 152 -9.07 7.92 -9.74
C SER A 152 -9.55 9.30 -9.25
N ALA A 153 -9.01 9.82 -8.15
CA ALA A 153 -9.28 11.19 -7.69
C ALA A 153 -8.71 12.26 -8.65
N LEU A 154 -7.81 11.89 -9.56
CA LEU A 154 -7.28 12.75 -10.62
C LEU A 154 -7.98 12.57 -11.98
N GLY A 155 -8.95 11.66 -12.06
CA GLY A 155 -9.68 11.35 -13.29
C GLY A 155 -9.14 10.17 -14.08
N PHE A 156 -8.15 9.44 -13.58
CA PHE A 156 -7.78 8.14 -14.16
C PHE A 156 -8.88 7.11 -13.88
N GLU A 157 -9.37 6.42 -14.90
CA GLU A 157 -10.29 5.29 -14.72
C GLU A 157 -9.50 3.98 -14.75
N VAL A 158 -9.75 3.05 -13.84
CA VAL A 158 -9.18 1.70 -13.93
C VAL A 158 -10.12 0.83 -14.77
N VAL A 159 -9.64 0.38 -15.92
CA VAL A 159 -10.43 -0.40 -16.88
C VAL A 159 -10.24 -1.89 -16.61
N GLY A 160 -11.28 -2.53 -16.07
CA GLY A 160 -11.28 -3.96 -15.78
C GLY A 160 -10.38 -4.37 -14.62
N ALA A 161 -10.27 -5.69 -14.36
CA ALA A 161 -9.44 -6.20 -13.28
C ALA A 161 -7.95 -6.02 -13.58
N PRO A 162 -7.14 -5.50 -12.63
CA PRO A 162 -5.68 -5.49 -12.79
C PRO A 162 -5.14 -6.92 -12.96
N THR A 163 -4.12 -7.07 -13.81
CA THR A 163 -3.42 -8.35 -13.96
C THR A 163 -2.36 -8.47 -12.86
N VAL A 164 -2.46 -9.49 -12.02
CA VAL A 164 -1.51 -9.74 -10.92
C VAL A 164 -0.64 -10.95 -11.25
N ILE A 165 0.67 -10.77 -11.21
CA ILE A 165 1.67 -11.84 -11.35
C ILE A 165 2.49 -11.85 -10.07
N GLY A 166 2.17 -12.79 -9.17
CA GLY A 166 2.90 -12.99 -7.93
C GLY A 166 4.08 -13.96 -8.08
N PRO A 167 4.75 -14.32 -6.97
CA PRO A 167 5.94 -15.18 -6.99
C PRO A 167 5.73 -16.58 -7.58
N LYS A 168 4.49 -17.08 -7.57
CA LYS A 168 4.12 -18.40 -8.10
C LYS A 168 3.40 -18.34 -9.46
N GLY A 169 3.35 -17.17 -10.09
CA GLY A 169 2.66 -16.96 -11.36
C GLY A 169 1.41 -16.07 -11.25
N PRO A 170 0.55 -16.07 -12.28
CA PRO A 170 -0.67 -15.27 -12.33
C PRO A 170 -1.62 -15.56 -11.16
N GLN A 171 -2.29 -14.52 -10.65
CA GLN A 171 -3.22 -14.59 -9.53
C GLN A 171 -4.52 -13.85 -9.86
N THR A 172 -5.64 -14.49 -9.56
CA THR A 172 -6.99 -13.90 -9.73
C THR A 172 -7.85 -14.01 -8.48
N ASP A 173 -7.50 -14.88 -7.55
CA ASP A 173 -8.39 -15.29 -6.47
C ASP A 173 -8.83 -14.13 -5.58
N TRP A 174 -7.90 -13.24 -5.20
CA TRP A 174 -8.24 -12.10 -4.35
C TRP A 174 -9.21 -11.14 -5.01
N ILE A 175 -8.95 -10.72 -6.25
CA ILE A 175 -9.85 -9.79 -6.97
C ILE A 175 -11.18 -10.47 -7.33
N ALA A 176 -11.18 -11.79 -7.53
CA ALA A 176 -12.37 -12.57 -7.83
C ALA A 176 -13.38 -12.60 -6.66
N ARG A 177 -12.96 -12.36 -5.42
CA ARG A 177 -13.86 -12.21 -4.26
C ARG A 177 -14.79 -11.01 -4.40
N ARG A 178 -14.40 -9.99 -5.17
CA ARG A 178 -15.29 -8.88 -5.54
C ARG A 178 -16.31 -9.37 -6.57
N PRO A 179 -17.63 -9.23 -6.33
CA PRO A 179 -18.65 -9.64 -7.29
C PRO A 179 -18.46 -8.91 -8.63
N GLU A 180 -18.54 -9.64 -9.74
CA GLU A 180 -18.29 -9.10 -11.07
C GLU A 180 -19.22 -7.92 -11.42
N ARG A 181 -20.48 -7.98 -11.00
CA ARG A 181 -21.49 -6.92 -11.19
C ARG A 181 -21.12 -5.57 -10.56
N GLU A 182 -20.21 -5.56 -9.58
CA GLU A 182 -19.73 -4.35 -8.90
C GLU A 182 -18.48 -3.77 -9.57
N GLY A 183 -18.06 -4.35 -10.71
CA GLY A 183 -16.80 -4.04 -11.38
C GLY A 183 -15.57 -4.53 -10.61
N ARG A 184 -14.45 -4.68 -11.30
CA ARG A 184 -13.14 -5.04 -10.69
C ARG A 184 -12.02 -4.06 -11.02
N GLY A 185 -12.36 -2.94 -11.66
CA GLY A 185 -11.47 -1.81 -11.89
C GLY A 185 -11.25 -1.04 -10.60
N ILE A 186 -10.23 -1.45 -9.85
CA ILE A 186 -9.82 -0.79 -8.61
C ILE A 186 -8.32 -0.48 -8.65
N THR A 187 -7.94 0.59 -7.97
CA THR A 187 -6.56 1.09 -7.91
C THR A 187 -5.68 0.33 -6.93
N PHE A 188 -6.21 -0.67 -6.22
CA PHE A 188 -5.49 -1.43 -5.20
C PHE A 188 -5.67 -2.94 -5.38
N VAL A 189 -4.59 -3.68 -5.20
CA VAL A 189 -4.60 -5.14 -5.19
C VAL A 189 -3.73 -5.71 -4.09
N ASN A 190 -4.16 -6.85 -3.57
CA ASN A 190 -3.30 -7.74 -2.81
C ASN A 190 -2.59 -8.73 -3.72
N VAL A 191 -1.32 -8.98 -3.44
CA VAL A 191 -0.54 -10.05 -4.06
C VAL A 191 -0.19 -11.08 -3.00
N GLU A 192 -0.60 -12.32 -3.20
CA GLU A 192 -0.37 -13.43 -2.29
C GLU A 192 0.98 -14.12 -2.52
N GLY A 193 1.49 -14.82 -1.51
CA GLY A 193 2.72 -15.61 -1.57
C GLY A 193 4.02 -14.81 -1.54
N VAL A 194 3.99 -13.52 -1.21
CA VAL A 194 5.16 -12.64 -1.18
C VAL A 194 5.96 -12.80 0.11
N GLN A 195 6.80 -13.84 0.13
CA GLN A 195 7.57 -14.25 1.31
C GLN A 195 9.07 -14.08 1.05
N SER A 196 9.62 -12.92 1.40
CA SER A 196 11.08 -12.73 1.44
C SER A 196 11.68 -13.30 2.73
N ASN A 197 12.92 -13.78 2.66
CA ASN A 197 13.70 -14.27 3.78
C ASN A 197 15.01 -13.49 3.86
N ALA A 198 15.19 -12.71 4.93
CA ALA A 198 16.38 -11.89 5.13
C ALA A 198 17.60 -12.69 5.59
N GLU A 199 17.39 -13.85 6.21
CA GLU A 199 18.46 -14.77 6.65
C GLU A 199 19.09 -15.50 5.45
N GLU A 200 18.30 -15.75 4.40
CA GLU A 200 18.71 -16.42 3.16
C GLU A 200 19.03 -15.45 2.01
N ASP A 201 18.97 -14.12 2.24
CA ASP A 201 19.08 -13.09 1.20
C ASP A 201 18.16 -13.33 -0.02
N ARG A 202 16.93 -13.79 0.25
CA ARG A 202 15.94 -14.18 -0.76
C ARG A 202 14.78 -13.20 -0.80
N TRP A 203 14.60 -12.52 -1.93
CA TRP A 203 13.61 -11.45 -2.07
C TRP A 203 12.52 -11.81 -3.08
N ALA A 204 11.27 -11.87 -2.61
CA ALA A 204 10.12 -12.14 -3.45
C ALA A 204 9.86 -10.97 -4.42
N ARG A 205 9.25 -11.27 -5.57
CA ARG A 205 8.94 -10.27 -6.61
C ARG A 205 7.51 -10.44 -7.09
N ALA A 206 6.89 -9.33 -7.47
CA ALA A 206 5.59 -9.33 -8.12
C ALA A 206 5.51 -8.22 -9.17
N LYS A 207 4.64 -8.44 -10.16
CA LYS A 207 4.30 -7.49 -11.22
C LYS A 207 2.78 -7.33 -11.26
N ILE A 208 2.32 -6.09 -11.24
CA ILE A 208 0.91 -5.74 -11.34
C ILE A 208 0.76 -4.86 -12.58
N VAL A 209 -0.20 -5.15 -13.44
CA VAL A 209 -0.51 -4.33 -14.61
C VAL A 209 -1.91 -3.76 -14.44
N PHE A 210 -2.00 -2.44 -14.34
CA PHE A 210 -3.25 -1.68 -14.37
C PHE A 210 -3.48 -1.20 -15.80
N THR A 211 -4.67 -1.46 -16.32
CA THR A 211 -5.15 -0.80 -17.53
C THR A 211 -5.91 0.45 -17.09
N LEU A 212 -5.47 1.62 -17.55
CA LEU A 212 -6.04 2.91 -17.18
C LEU A 212 -6.63 3.61 -18.39
N LYS A 213 -7.71 4.35 -18.19
CA LYS A 213 -8.17 5.39 -19.13
C LYS A 213 -7.67 6.75 -18.63
N ALA A 214 -7.07 7.53 -19.53
CA ALA A 214 -6.58 8.86 -19.23
C ALA A 214 -7.74 9.83 -18.94
N PRO A 215 -7.52 10.86 -18.10
CA PRO A 215 -8.45 11.97 -17.97
C PRO A 215 -8.82 12.59 -19.32
N GLU A 216 -10.05 13.08 -19.46
CA GLU A 216 -10.51 13.76 -20.69
C GLU A 216 -9.93 15.19 -20.82
N LYS A 217 -9.44 15.76 -19.72
CA LYS A 217 -8.86 17.10 -19.70
C LYS A 217 -7.36 17.02 -19.94
N GLU A 218 -6.85 17.92 -20.79
CA GLU A 218 -5.42 18.06 -20.98
C GLU A 218 -4.72 18.54 -19.71
N GLY A 219 -3.50 18.05 -19.49
CA GLY A 219 -2.70 18.43 -18.33
C GLY A 219 -1.56 17.47 -18.03
N SER A 220 -0.88 17.73 -16.92
CA SER A 220 0.14 16.84 -16.38
C SER A 220 -0.39 16.25 -15.08
N TYR A 221 -0.47 14.92 -15.04
CA TYR A 221 -1.13 14.19 -13.97
C TYR A 221 -0.09 13.35 -13.22
N PRO A 222 0.09 13.57 -11.90
CA PRO A 222 1.00 12.74 -11.12
C PRO A 222 0.40 11.34 -10.92
N LEU A 223 1.26 10.35 -10.95
CA LEU A 223 0.94 8.96 -10.68
C LEU A 223 2.06 8.35 -9.85
N VAL A 224 1.69 7.68 -8.76
CA VAL A 224 2.63 7.08 -7.82
C VAL A 224 2.16 5.68 -7.45
N GLY A 225 3.09 4.73 -7.37
CA GLY A 225 2.84 3.43 -6.78
C GLY A 225 3.01 3.47 -5.27
N ALA A 226 2.07 2.91 -4.53
CA ALA A 226 2.20 2.65 -3.10
C ALA A 226 2.39 1.15 -2.85
N PHE A 227 3.41 0.80 -2.07
CA PHE A 227 3.76 -0.57 -1.69
C PHE A 227 3.57 -0.76 -0.18
N PHE A 228 2.67 -1.66 0.18
CA PHE A 228 2.34 -2.01 1.56
C PHE A 228 2.86 -3.41 1.89
N TYR A 229 3.79 -3.53 2.82
CA TYR A 229 4.42 -4.82 3.14
C TYR A 229 4.70 -5.01 4.63
N GLY A 230 4.76 -6.27 5.07
CA GLY A 230 5.23 -6.65 6.40
C GLY A 230 6.73 -6.97 6.40
N THR A 231 7.35 -7.00 7.59
CA THR A 231 8.79 -7.28 7.75
C THR A 231 9.06 -8.52 8.61
N GLU A 232 8.25 -8.75 9.65
CA GLU A 232 8.49 -9.72 10.72
C GLU A 232 8.54 -11.19 10.28
N LYS A 233 7.74 -11.61 9.29
CA LYS A 233 7.75 -13.03 8.85
C LYS A 233 8.98 -13.42 8.01
N SER A 234 9.96 -12.54 7.86
CA SER A 234 11.19 -12.80 7.11
C SER A 234 12.25 -13.57 7.90
N THR A 235 12.04 -13.76 9.21
CA THR A 235 12.98 -14.40 10.13
C THR A 235 12.24 -15.16 11.22
N ALA A 236 12.84 -16.23 11.73
CA ALA A 236 12.29 -16.98 12.86
C ALA A 236 12.15 -16.10 14.12
N LEU A 237 13.10 -15.19 14.39
CA LEU A 237 13.09 -14.29 15.55
C LEU A 237 11.90 -13.33 15.57
N GLY A 238 11.38 -13.01 14.38
CA GLY A 238 10.23 -12.13 14.20
C GLY A 238 8.90 -12.88 14.17
N THR A 239 8.86 -14.19 14.49
CA THR A 239 7.64 -15.00 14.36
C THR A 239 7.33 -15.87 15.56
N ARG A 240 6.03 -16.16 15.73
CA ARG A 240 5.51 -17.21 16.62
C ARG A 240 4.59 -18.12 15.82
N VAL A 241 4.67 -19.42 16.03
CA VAL A 241 3.81 -20.39 15.34
C VAL A 241 2.46 -20.47 16.06
N HIS A 242 1.38 -20.17 15.33
CA HIS A 242 0.01 -20.38 15.78
C HIS A 242 -0.51 -21.73 15.24
N PRO A 243 -1.22 -22.55 16.05
CA PRO A 243 -1.73 -23.85 15.61
C PRO A 243 -2.63 -23.78 14.37
N GLU A 244 -3.51 -22.77 14.28
CA GLU A 244 -4.50 -22.64 13.20
C GLU A 244 -4.02 -21.77 12.04
N PHE A 245 -3.09 -20.84 12.28
CA PHE A 245 -2.74 -19.79 11.32
C PHE A 245 -1.27 -19.86 10.86
N GLY A 246 -0.52 -20.85 11.35
CA GLY A 246 0.90 -21.01 11.07
C GLY A 246 1.74 -19.85 11.62
N PRO A 247 2.85 -19.47 10.97
CA PRO A 247 3.73 -18.42 11.48
C PRO A 247 3.05 -17.05 11.46
N LEU A 248 2.94 -16.43 12.62
CA LEU A 248 2.44 -15.07 12.85
C LEU A 248 3.59 -14.16 13.29
N PRO A 249 3.56 -12.85 12.96
CA PRO A 249 4.59 -11.91 13.38
C PRO A 249 4.60 -11.76 14.91
N LEU A 250 5.80 -11.56 15.47
CA LEU A 250 6.03 -11.32 16.89
C LEU A 250 5.51 -9.95 17.32
N GLY A 251 5.79 -8.92 16.52
CA GLY A 251 5.08 -7.65 16.59
C GLY A 251 3.60 -7.85 16.34
N GLY A 252 2.80 -7.79 17.40
CA GLY A 252 1.35 -8.01 17.38
C GLY A 252 0.57 -7.14 16.38
N ALA A 253 -0.76 -7.24 16.39
CA ALA A 253 -1.64 -6.80 15.31
C ALA A 253 -1.71 -5.29 14.98
N TYR A 254 -0.95 -4.43 15.65
CA TYR A 254 -0.88 -3.00 15.32
C TYR A 254 0.30 -2.74 14.41
N GLY A 255 0.13 -1.82 13.44
CA GLY A 255 0.98 -1.46 12.31
C GLY A 255 2.47 -1.13 12.53
N LYS A 256 3.07 -1.52 13.64
CA LYS A 256 4.50 -1.44 13.91
C LYS A 256 5.26 -2.20 12.82
N SER A 257 4.91 -3.43 12.50
CA SER A 257 5.66 -4.24 11.53
C SER A 257 5.35 -3.96 10.06
N GLY A 258 4.21 -3.30 9.78
CA GLY A 258 3.83 -2.84 8.45
C GLY A 258 4.68 -1.67 7.97
N ARG A 259 4.88 -1.60 6.66
CA ARG A 259 5.62 -0.56 5.96
C ARG A 259 4.82 -0.04 4.78
N VAL A 260 4.91 1.26 4.57
CA VAL A 260 4.50 1.88 3.30
C VAL A 260 5.73 2.50 2.65
N LYS A 261 5.87 2.28 1.35
CA LYS A 261 6.89 2.88 0.49
C LYS A 261 6.23 3.35 -0.80
N PHE A 262 6.71 4.46 -1.33
CA PHE A 262 6.21 5.02 -2.58
C PHE A 262 7.26 4.89 -3.68
N SER A 263 6.82 4.78 -4.93
CA SER A 263 7.69 5.00 -6.08
C SER A 263 8.10 6.46 -6.18
N GLU A 264 9.06 6.75 -7.07
CA GLU A 264 9.22 8.11 -7.56
C GLU A 264 7.91 8.62 -8.19
N GLU A 265 7.68 9.92 -8.07
CA GLU A 265 6.51 10.56 -8.67
C GLU A 265 6.66 10.61 -10.19
N SER A 266 5.68 10.03 -10.88
CA SER A 266 5.66 9.93 -12.33
C SER A 266 4.65 10.92 -12.89
N MET A 267 5.05 11.74 -13.86
CA MET A 267 4.15 12.71 -14.50
C MET A 267 3.70 12.18 -15.87
N ILE A 268 2.41 11.94 -16.03
CA ILE A 268 1.81 11.57 -17.32
C ILE A 268 1.24 12.84 -17.98
N SER A 269 1.72 13.14 -19.17
CA SER A 269 1.18 14.23 -19.99
C SER A 269 -0.04 13.75 -20.76
N VAL A 270 -1.20 14.34 -20.52
CA VAL A 270 -2.41 14.14 -21.30
C VAL A 270 -2.55 15.27 -22.30
N LYS A 271 -2.29 14.99 -23.57
CA LYS A 271 -2.37 15.96 -24.67
C LYS A 271 -2.74 15.27 -25.98
N PRO A 272 -3.45 15.94 -26.90
CA PRO A 272 -3.71 15.41 -28.23
C PRO A 272 -2.40 14.94 -28.89
N PRO A 273 -2.45 13.90 -29.73
CA PRO A 273 -1.29 13.52 -30.53
C PRO A 273 -0.86 14.73 -31.35
N GLU A 274 0.44 15.03 -31.34
CA GLU A 274 1.00 16.13 -32.12
C GLU A 274 0.67 15.88 -33.60
N THR A 275 -0.19 16.72 -34.18
CA THR A 275 -0.48 16.65 -35.60
C THR A 275 0.81 16.90 -36.36
N ALA A 276 1.29 15.90 -37.09
CA ALA A 276 2.42 16.08 -38.01
C ALA A 276 2.14 17.31 -38.89
N PRO A 277 3.13 18.19 -39.13
CA PRO A 277 2.92 19.36 -39.96
C PRO A 277 2.37 18.89 -41.30
N ALA A 278 1.21 19.44 -41.67
CA ALA A 278 0.58 19.16 -42.95
C ALA A 278 1.64 19.34 -44.04
N ALA A 279 1.87 18.28 -44.83
CA ALA A 279 2.76 18.37 -45.98
C ALA A 279 2.29 19.57 -46.81
N ALA A 280 3.18 20.55 -46.97
CA ALA A 280 2.90 21.74 -47.75
C ALA A 280 2.34 21.31 -49.11
N GLU A 281 1.14 21.79 -49.44
CA GLU A 281 0.57 21.52 -50.76
C GLU A 281 1.58 21.94 -51.82
N PRO A 282 1.87 21.07 -52.82
CA PRO A 282 2.75 21.46 -53.90
C PRO A 282 2.14 22.65 -54.63
N HIS A 283 2.85 23.78 -54.61
CA HIS A 283 2.49 24.99 -55.34
C HIS A 283 2.18 24.64 -56.81
N PRO A 284 0.96 24.91 -57.31
CA PRO A 284 0.65 24.72 -58.72
C PRO A 284 1.23 25.92 -59.49
N GLY A 285 2.45 25.77 -60.02
CA GLY A 285 3.01 26.81 -60.87
C GLY A 285 4.53 26.79 -60.99
N ALA A 286 5.07 25.79 -61.69
CA ALA A 286 6.30 25.99 -62.43
C ALA A 286 5.97 25.77 -63.92
N PRO A 287 5.98 26.81 -64.75
CA PRO A 287 5.83 26.64 -66.20
C PRO A 287 7.06 25.92 -66.73
N GLY A 288 6.81 24.85 -67.51
CA GLY A 288 7.85 24.15 -68.25
C GLY A 288 8.59 25.11 -69.17
N LEU A 289 9.92 25.01 -69.16
CA LEU A 289 10.79 25.64 -70.14
C LEU A 289 11.23 24.59 -71.18
N PRO A 290 11.44 25.03 -72.44
CA PRO A 290 11.43 24.21 -73.66
C PRO A 290 12.61 23.25 -73.82
#